data_AF-D6NPU1-F1
#
_entry.id   AF-D6NPU1-F1
#
_cell.length_a   1.000
_cell.length_b   1.000
_cell.length_c   1.000
_cell.angle_alpha   90.00
_cell.angle_beta   90.00
_cell.angle_gamma   90.00
#
_symmetry.space_group_name_H-M   'P 1'
#
loop_
_entity.id
_entity.type
_entity.pdbx_description
1 polymer ?
#
loop_
_entity_poly.entity_id
_entity_poly.type
_entity_poly.pdbx_seq_one_letter_code
_entity_poly.pdbx_strand_id
1 'polypeptide(L)' 'RVYVVHPKNSECFYLRILLHVVKGPTSFENVRTVQGITHNTYQAACK' A
#
# COMPACT_ATOMS: atom_id res chain seq x y z
N ARG A 1 13.42 -11.58 0.43
CA ARG A 1 14.58 -10.74 0.80
C ARG A 1 14.04 -9.36 1.15
N VAL A 2 14.12 -8.94 2.41
CA VAL A 2 13.62 -7.63 2.86
C VAL A 2 14.71 -6.59 2.58
N TYR A 3 14.44 -5.65 1.67
CA TYR A 3 15.36 -4.55 1.39
C TYR A 3 15.20 -3.47 2.47
N VAL A 4 16.32 -2.90 2.92
CA VAL A 4 16.29 -1.70 3.79
C VAL A 4 15.74 -0.57 2.93
N VAL A 5 14.47 -0.27 3.14
CA VAL A 5 13.80 0.80 2.41
C VAL A 5 14.28 2.13 2.99
N HIS A 6 14.87 2.98 2.17
CA HIS A 6 15.30 4.30 2.61
C HIS A 6 14.09 5.08 3.17
N PRO A 7 14.21 5.84 4.28
CA PRO A 7 13.09 6.55 4.93
C PRO A 7 12.35 7.55 4.01
N LYS A 8 12.97 7.93 2.89
CA LYS A 8 12.35 8.76 1.83
C LYS A 8 11.33 7.98 0.97
N ASN A 9 11.35 6.65 1.04
CA ASN A 9 10.43 5.75 0.34
C ASN A 9 9.22 5.41 1.23
N SER A 10 8.55 6.45 1.71
CA SER A 10 7.31 6.33 2.49
C SER A 10 6.28 5.44 1.79
N GLU A 11 6.21 5.48 0.46
CA GLU A 11 5.33 4.65 -0.36
C GLU A 11 5.50 3.15 -0.12
N CYS A 12 6.74 2.64 -0.02
CA CYS A 12 6.97 1.21 0.24
C CYS A 12 6.58 0.79 1.66
N PHE A 13 6.68 1.71 2.63
CA PHE A 13 6.22 1.45 4.00
C PHE A 13 4.70 1.25 4.04
N TYR A 14 3.95 2.18 3.45
CA TYR A 14 2.48 2.08 3.38
C TYR A 14 2.03 0.91 2.50
N LEU A 15 2.71 0.64 1.38
CA LEU A 15 2.46 -0.54 0.57
C LEU A 15 2.58 -1.82 1.40
N ARG A 16 3.64 -1.97 2.20
CA ARG A 16 3.82 -3.13 3.08
C ARG A 16 2.67 -3.25 4.08
N ILE A 17 2.24 -2.14 4.69
CA ILE A 17 1.09 -2.13 5.61
C ILE A 17 -0.18 -2.59 4.90
N LEU A 18 -0.48 -2.02 3.73
CA LEU A 18 -1.68 -2.37 2.97
C LEU A 18 -1.69 -3.83 2.52
N LEU A 19 -0.55 -4.38 2.10
CA LEU A 19 -0.43 -5.80 1.74
C LEU A 19 -0.68 -6.73 2.93
N HIS A 20 -0.47 -6.28 4.16
CA HIS A 20 -0.84 -7.03 5.36
C HIS A 20 -2.34 -6.95 5.68
N VAL A 21 -3.02 -5.87 5.27
CA VAL A 21 -4.45 -5.63 5.54
C VAL A 21 -5.33 -6.20 4.44
N VAL A 22 -4.99 -5.96 3.18
CA VAL A 22 -5.74 -6.39 2.00
C VAL A 22 -5.40 -7.85 1.71
N LYS A 23 -6.37 -8.75 1.89
CA LYS A 23 -6.22 -10.17 1.56
C LYS A 23 -6.53 -10.41 0.08
N GLY A 24 -5.58 -11.02 -0.63
CA GLY A 24 -5.73 -11.38 -2.04
C GLY A 24 -5.83 -10.19 -3.02
N PRO A 25 -5.01 -9.12 -2.88
CA PRO A 25 -5.01 -8.07 -3.89
C PRO A 25 -4.59 -8.65 -5.24
N THR A 26 -5.41 -8.45 -6.26
CA THR A 26 -5.13 -8.90 -7.63
C THR A 26 -4.34 -7.87 -8.45
N SER A 27 -4.24 -6.63 -7.97
CA SER A 27 -3.52 -5.53 -8.62
C SER A 27 -3.06 -4.49 -7.59
N PHE A 28 -2.08 -3.65 -7.94
CA PHE A 28 -1.65 -2.52 -7.10
C PHE A 28 -2.74 -1.46 -6.92
N GLU A 29 -3.68 -1.35 -7.86
CA GLU A 29 -4.88 -0.54 -7.68
C GLU A 29 -5.75 -1.10 -6.57
N ASN A 30 -6.01 -2.41 -6.57
CA ASN A 30 -6.80 -3.05 -5.51
C ASN A 30 -6.15 -2.89 -4.12
N VAL A 31 -4.82 -2.84 -4.04
CA VAL A 31 -4.11 -2.53 -2.77
C VAL A 31 -4.42 -1.12 -2.27
N ARG A 32 -4.64 -0.16 -3.18
CA ARG A 32 -4.97 1.24 -2.89
C ARG A 32 -6.47 1.51 -2.88
N THR A 33 -7.31 0.50 -3.14
CA THR A 33 -8.76 0.63 -3.12
C THR A 33 -9.28 0.23 -1.75
N VAL A 34 -9.70 1.22 -0.96
CA VAL A 34 -10.27 1.00 0.38
C VAL A 34 -11.74 1.39 0.34
N GLN A 35 -12.62 0.46 0.72
CA GLN A 35 -14.08 0.66 0.71
C GLN A 35 -14.64 1.08 -0.67
N GLY A 36 -14.00 0.66 -1.77
CA GLY A 36 -14.41 1.00 -3.14
C GLY A 36 -13.88 2.33 -3.67
N ILE A 37 -13.05 3.06 -2.90
CA ILE A 37 -12.39 4.29 -3.35
C ILE A 37 -10.92 3.98 -3.65
N THR A 38 -10.49 4.23 -4.88
CA THR A 38 -9.08 4.10 -5.28
C THR A 38 -8.32 5.37 -4.94
N HIS A 39 -7.26 5.24 -4.15
CA HIS A 39 -6.41 6.36 -3.75
C HIS A 39 -5.16 6.49 -4.63
N ASN A 40 -4.71 7.73 -4.86
CA ASN A 40 -3.54 8.01 -5.68
C ASN A 40 -2.23 7.51 -5.04
N THR A 41 -2.13 7.49 -3.71
CA THR A 41 -0.93 7.04 -2.99
C THR A 41 -1.28 5.97 -1.96
N TYR A 42 -0.31 5.10 -1.66
CA TYR A 42 -0.48 4.09 -0.60
C TYR A 42 -0.71 4.74 0.77
N GLN A 43 -0.10 5.90 1.02
CA GLN A 43 -0.33 6.66 2.24
C GLN A 43 -1.78 7.12 2.37
N ALA A 44 -2.40 7.57 1.28
CA ALA A 44 -3.79 8.01 1.29
C ALA A 44 -4.76 6.83 1.51
N ALA A 45 -4.42 5.64 0.99
CA ALA A 45 -5.19 4.42 1.26
C ALA A 45 -5.05 3.92 2.72
N CYS A 46 -3.98 4.29 3.43
CA CYS A 46 -3.82 3.96 4.86
C CYS A 46 -4.53 4.93 5.83
N LYS A 47 -5.11 6.03 5.34
CA LYS A 47 -5.85 6.99 6.16
C LYS A 47 -7.30 6.56 6.34
#